data_AF-A0A920THN2-F1
#
_entry.id   AF-A0A920THN2-F1
#
_cell.length_a   1.000
_cell.length_b   1.000
_cell.length_c   1.000
_cell.angle_alpha   90.00
_cell.angle_beta   90.00
_cell.angle_gamma   90.00
#
_symmetry.space_group_name_H-M   'P 1'
#
loop_
_entity.id
_entity.type
_entity.pdbx_description
1 polymer ?
#
loop_
_entity_poly.entity_id
_entity_poly.type
_entity_poly.pdbx_seq_one_letter_code
_entity_poly.pdbx_strand_id
1 'polypeptide(L)'
;MKSTGEVMGIDLDFSSAVSKALISAGLMLPKEGSILLSIADKDKLDARTLIKQLSQSGYRFYATEGTAKMIAELGFEVVAITKRLGEGHPNVVDIISDGCSVDGVYQHSIQEIEKYYRTGFQ
;
A
#
# COMPACT_ATOMS: atom_id res chain seq x y z
N MET A 1 -1.00 -23.43 -1.80
CA MET A 1 -0.27 -22.45 -0.96
C MET A 1 1.09 -22.19 -1.60
N LYS A 2 1.58 -20.94 -1.59
CA LYS A 2 2.92 -20.56 -2.10
C LYS A 2 3.89 -20.08 -0.99
N SER A 3 3.47 -20.07 0.28
CA SER A 3 4.35 -19.67 1.39
C SER A 3 5.45 -20.72 1.60
N THR A 4 6.67 -20.27 1.91
CA THR A 4 7.85 -21.11 2.16
C THR A 4 8.21 -21.24 3.64
N GLY A 5 7.48 -20.56 4.53
CA GLY A 5 7.74 -20.59 5.98
C GLY A 5 6.70 -19.79 6.76
N GLU A 6 6.78 -19.87 8.09
CA GLU A 6 5.90 -19.18 9.04
C GLU A 6 6.74 -18.58 10.18
N VAL A 7 6.27 -17.47 10.73
CA VAL A 7 6.89 -16.79 11.88
C VAL A 7 5.85 -16.56 12.96
N MET A 8 6.25 -16.59 14.23
CA MET A 8 5.38 -16.33 15.37
C MET A 8 5.99 -15.25 16.26
N GLY A 9 5.24 -14.19 16.52
CA GLY A 9 5.57 -13.21 17.54
C GLY A 9 4.85 -13.51 18.85
N ILE A 10 5.58 -13.52 19.96
CA ILE A 10 5.04 -13.81 21.30
C ILE A 10 5.25 -12.59 22.18
N ASP A 11 4.16 -12.11 22.78
CA ASP A 11 4.15 -11.04 23.77
C ASP A 11 2.90 -11.14 24.66
N LEU A 12 2.88 -10.36 25.75
CA LEU A 12 1.74 -10.23 26.64
C LEU A 12 0.61 -9.42 25.99
N ASP A 13 0.97 -8.46 25.13
CA ASP A 13 0.04 -7.61 24.39
C ASP A 13 -0.07 -8.02 22.91
N PHE A 14 -1.29 -8.06 22.38
CA PHE A 14 -1.55 -8.44 20.99
C PHE A 14 -0.78 -7.57 19.99
N SER A 15 -0.79 -6.24 20.16
CA SER A 15 -0.09 -5.31 19.27
C SER A 15 1.42 -5.58 19.22
N SER A 16 2.02 -5.90 20.37
CA SER A 16 3.45 -6.21 20.48
C SER A 16 3.78 -7.57 19.86
N ALA A 17 2.91 -8.57 20.08
CA ALA A 17 3.04 -9.89 19.46
C ALA A 17 2.97 -9.81 17.92
N VAL A 18 2.01 -9.06 17.38
CA VAL A 18 1.87 -8.82 15.93
C VAL A 18 3.08 -8.06 15.38
N SER A 19 3.54 -7.02 16.08
CA SER A 19 4.72 -6.25 15.66
C SER A 19 5.96 -7.14 15.55
N LYS A 20 6.19 -8.02 16.53
CA LYS A 20 7.28 -9.00 16.50
C LYS A 20 7.17 -9.96 15.31
N ALA A 21 5.96 -10.44 15.01
CA ALA A 21 5.71 -11.31 13.87
C ALA A 21 6.01 -10.59 12.54
N LEU A 22 5.55 -9.34 12.36
CA LEU A 22 5.79 -8.54 11.16
C LEU A 22 7.28 -8.22 10.97
N ILE A 23 8.00 -7.89 12.04
CA ILE A 23 9.46 -7.70 12.00
C ILE A 23 10.16 -8.98 11.55
N SER A 24 9.75 -10.12 12.12
CA SER A 24 10.35 -11.43 11.80
C SER A 24 10.06 -11.85 10.35
N ALA A 25 8.92 -11.43 9.79
CA ALA A 25 8.55 -11.63 8.40
C ALA A 25 9.25 -10.64 7.43
N GLY A 26 9.97 -9.63 7.94
CA GLY A 26 10.54 -8.56 7.13
C GLY A 26 9.50 -7.60 6.54
N LEU A 27 8.32 -7.50 7.17
CA LEU A 27 7.16 -6.72 6.70
C LEU A 27 6.93 -5.44 7.52
N MET A 28 7.87 -5.08 8.40
CA MET A 28 7.73 -3.87 9.21
C MET A 28 7.91 -2.62 8.33
N LEU A 29 6.92 -1.75 8.35
CA LEU A 29 7.05 -0.43 7.72
C LEU A 29 7.96 0.47 8.58
N PRO A 30 8.68 1.43 7.96
CA PRO A 30 9.42 2.45 8.71
C PRO A 30 8.51 3.29 9.62
N LYS A 31 9.07 4.15 10.48
CA LYS A 31 8.23 5.00 11.35
C LYS A 31 7.56 6.15 10.58
N GLU A 32 8.24 6.63 9.55
CA GLU A 32 7.84 7.69 8.63
C GLU A 32 8.34 7.31 7.23
N GLY A 33 7.75 7.85 6.18
CA GLY A 33 8.16 7.47 4.84
C GLY A 33 7.09 7.78 3.80
N SER A 34 7.01 6.96 2.78
CA SER A 34 6.10 7.14 1.65
C SER A 34 5.34 5.85 1.36
N ILE A 35 4.03 5.93 1.14
CA ILE A 35 3.19 4.75 0.91
C ILE A 35 2.37 4.90 -0.36
N LEU A 36 2.31 3.83 -1.17
CA LEU A 36 1.43 3.73 -2.32
C LEU A 36 0.09 3.10 -1.91
N LEU A 37 -1.01 3.78 -2.19
CA LEU A 37 -2.38 3.37 -1.85
C LEU A 37 -3.21 3.13 -3.12
N SER A 38 -3.75 1.91 -3.24
CA SER A 38 -4.76 1.55 -4.24
C SER A 38 -5.89 0.78 -3.57
N ILE A 39 -7.01 1.47 -3.36
CA ILE A 39 -8.14 0.98 -2.55
C ILE A 39 -9.39 0.90 -3.41
N ALA A 40 -10.07 -0.25 -3.39
CA ALA A 40 -11.36 -0.45 -4.03
C ALA A 40 -12.45 0.42 -3.39
N ASP A 41 -13.43 0.86 -4.18
CA ASP A 41 -14.43 1.83 -3.74
C ASP A 41 -15.23 1.39 -2.51
N LYS A 42 -15.52 0.09 -2.38
CA LYS A 42 -16.24 -0.47 -1.23
C LYS A 42 -15.50 -0.32 0.10
N ASP A 43 -14.16 -0.32 0.08
CA ASP A 43 -13.31 -0.32 1.27
C ASP A 43 -12.81 1.09 1.61
N LYS A 44 -13.16 2.08 0.79
CA LYS A 44 -12.75 3.48 0.96
C LYS A 44 -13.24 4.08 2.27
N LEU A 45 -14.42 3.70 2.75
CA LEU A 45 -14.96 4.20 4.02
C LEU A 45 -14.09 3.76 5.20
N ASP A 46 -13.74 2.49 5.25
CA ASP A 46 -12.92 1.90 6.32
C ASP A 46 -11.47 2.40 6.26
N ALA A 47 -10.95 2.62 5.05
CA ALA A 47 -9.60 3.12 4.84
C ALA A 47 -9.36 4.55 5.36
N ARG A 48 -10.41 5.35 5.59
CA ARG A 48 -10.26 6.75 6.05
C ARG A 48 -9.51 6.84 7.38
N THR A 49 -9.80 5.94 8.31
CA THR A 49 -9.15 5.91 9.63
C THR A 49 -7.67 5.58 9.49
N LEU A 50 -7.34 4.60 8.65
CA LEU A 50 -5.96 4.21 8.37
C LEU A 50 -5.16 5.37 7.75
N ILE A 51 -5.74 6.06 6.76
CA ILE A 51 -5.09 7.20 6.10
C ILE A 51 -4.81 8.33 7.08
N LYS A 52 -5.74 8.63 8.00
CA LYS A 52 -5.53 9.62 9.05
C LYS A 52 -4.36 9.25 9.96
N GLN A 53 -4.28 8.00 10.40
CA GLN A 53 -3.20 7.51 11.26
C GLN A 53 -1.84 7.54 10.57
N LEU A 54 -1.79 7.14 9.30
CA LEU A 54 -0.56 7.19 8.50
C LEU A 54 -0.11 8.64 8.30
N SER A 55 -1.03 9.57 8.02
CA SER A 55 -0.71 10.98 7.86
C SER A 55 -0.15 11.57 9.16
N GLN A 56 -0.77 11.26 10.30
CA GLN A 56 -0.29 11.66 11.63
C GLN A 56 1.10 11.10 11.97
N SER A 57 1.46 9.96 11.37
CA SER A 57 2.77 9.33 11.53
C SER A 57 3.83 9.89 10.57
N GLY A 58 3.50 10.89 9.74
CA GLY A 58 4.46 11.53 8.84
C GLY A 58 4.61 10.87 7.47
N TYR A 59 3.65 10.03 7.06
CA TYR A 59 3.71 9.39 5.74
C TYR A 59 3.27 10.31 4.60
N ARG A 60 4.02 10.27 3.50
CA ARG A 60 3.64 10.85 2.21
C ARG A 60 2.82 9.85 1.41
N PHE A 61 1.75 10.30 0.79
CA PHE A 61 0.86 9.44 0.02
C PHE A 61 1.14 9.51 -1.48
N TYR A 62 1.31 8.34 -2.08
CA TYR A 62 1.16 8.11 -3.50
C TYR A 62 -0.12 7.31 -3.68
N ALA A 63 -1.00 7.68 -4.61
CA ALA A 63 -2.24 6.95 -4.76
C ALA A 63 -2.76 6.96 -6.18
N THR A 64 -3.51 5.92 -6.52
CA THR A 64 -4.15 5.84 -7.83
C THR A 64 -5.34 6.78 -7.89
N GLU A 65 -5.66 7.33 -9.06
CA GLU A 65 -6.60 8.46 -9.25
C GLU A 65 -7.84 8.43 -8.34
N GLY A 66 -8.56 7.32 -8.30
CA GLY A 66 -9.77 7.19 -7.48
C GLY A 66 -9.51 7.21 -5.98
N THR A 67 -8.37 6.68 -5.53
CA THR A 67 -7.94 6.74 -4.13
C THR A 67 -7.33 8.11 -3.81
N ALA A 68 -6.58 8.73 -4.73
CA ALA A 68 -6.02 10.07 -4.56
C ALA A 68 -7.11 11.12 -4.35
N LYS A 69 -8.20 11.07 -5.14
CA LYS A 69 -9.36 11.96 -4.93
C LYS A 69 -9.93 11.86 -3.52
N MET A 70 -10.11 10.65 -3.01
CA MET A 70 -10.60 10.43 -1.64
C MET A 70 -9.62 10.99 -0.59
N ILE A 71 -8.31 10.82 -0.77
CA ILE A 71 -7.31 11.35 0.17
C ILE A 71 -7.30 12.88 0.16
N ALA A 72 -7.40 13.49 -1.02
CA ALA A 72 -7.51 14.94 -1.18
C ALA A 72 -8.82 15.49 -0.56
N GLU A 73 -9.94 14.78 -0.70
CA GLU A 73 -11.22 15.12 -0.05
C GLU A 73 -11.15 15.06 1.48
N LEU A 74 -10.26 14.23 2.04
CA LEU A 74 -9.99 14.19 3.47
C LEU A 74 -9.06 15.32 3.94
N GLY A 75 -8.52 16.12 3.01
CA GLY A 75 -7.64 17.26 3.30
C GLY A 75 -6.16 16.91 3.40
N PHE A 76 -5.73 15.75 2.89
CA PHE A 76 -4.34 15.32 2.94
C PHE A 76 -3.64 15.47 1.58
N GLU A 77 -2.34 15.77 1.61
CA GLU A 77 -1.50 15.81 0.42
C GLU A 77 -1.29 14.41 -0.16
N VAL A 78 -1.43 14.29 -1.49
CA VAL A 78 -1.27 13.02 -2.21
C VAL A 78 -0.78 13.25 -3.64
N VAL A 79 0.17 12.43 -4.07
CA VAL A 79 0.62 12.38 -5.46
C VAL A 79 -0.22 11.35 -6.21
N ALA A 80 -0.97 11.81 -7.22
CA ALA A 80 -1.76 10.92 -8.07
C ALA A 80 -0.84 10.18 -9.06
N ILE A 81 -0.93 8.85 -9.09
CA ILE A 81 -0.15 7.97 -9.95
C ILE A 81 -1.07 7.15 -10.86
N THR A 82 -0.72 7.04 -12.14
CA THR A 82 -1.49 6.24 -13.09
C THR A 82 -1.21 4.75 -12.96
N LYS A 83 -2.27 3.93 -12.97
CA LYS A 83 -2.17 2.46 -13.07
C LYS A 83 -1.86 1.98 -14.48
N ARG A 84 -2.06 2.84 -15.49
CA ARG A 84 -1.98 2.45 -16.91
C ARG A 84 -0.55 2.62 -17.41
N LEU A 85 0.11 1.50 -17.64
CA LEU A 85 1.52 1.43 -18.05
C LEU A 85 1.82 2.11 -19.40
N GLY A 86 0.81 2.39 -20.22
CA GLY A 86 0.96 3.01 -21.54
C GLY A 86 0.48 4.47 -21.64
N GLU A 87 -0.05 5.07 -20.57
CA GLU A 87 -0.68 6.40 -20.64
C GLU A 87 0.13 7.54 -20.00
N GLY A 88 1.32 7.25 -19.46
CA GLY A 88 2.23 8.29 -18.97
C GLY A 88 3.13 7.84 -17.82
N HIS A 89 4.16 8.64 -17.55
CA HIS A 89 5.13 8.47 -16.47
C HIS A 89 5.09 9.70 -15.54
N PRO A 90 5.39 9.55 -14.23
CA PRO A 90 5.66 8.28 -13.54
C PRO A 90 4.38 7.47 -13.28
N ASN A 91 4.44 6.17 -13.59
CA ASN A 91 3.38 5.19 -13.33
C ASN A 91 3.69 4.35 -12.07
N VAL A 92 2.77 3.46 -11.70
CA VAL A 92 2.92 2.60 -10.51
C VAL A 92 4.21 1.78 -10.54
N VAL A 93 4.63 1.27 -11.70
CA VAL A 93 5.85 0.45 -11.83
C VAL A 93 7.09 1.32 -11.64
N ASP A 94 7.10 2.54 -12.16
CA ASP A 94 8.24 3.46 -12.01
C ASP A 94 8.46 3.80 -10.52
N ILE A 95 7.37 4.13 -9.81
CA ILE A 95 7.44 4.48 -8.38
C ILE A 95 7.93 3.30 -7.52
N ILE A 96 7.55 2.07 -7.87
CA ILE A 96 7.99 0.86 -7.15
C ILE A 96 9.43 0.50 -7.53
N SER A 97 9.78 0.59 -8.83
CA SER A 97 11.08 0.15 -9.37
C SER A 97 12.21 1.11 -9.04
N ASP A 98 11.91 2.41 -8.89
CA ASP A 98 12.89 3.40 -8.46
C ASP A 98 13.39 3.14 -7.03
N GLY A 99 12.77 2.23 -6.26
CA GLY A 99 13.30 1.67 -5.01
C GLY A 99 13.47 2.64 -3.84
N CYS A 100 13.36 3.95 -4.07
CA CYS A 100 13.53 5.03 -3.10
C CYS A 100 12.26 5.87 -2.88
N SER A 101 11.20 5.64 -3.66
CA SER A 101 10.03 6.53 -3.68
C SER A 101 8.92 6.10 -2.73
N VAL A 102 8.82 4.79 -2.41
CA VAL A 102 7.80 4.23 -1.51
C VAL A 102 8.36 3.14 -0.61
N ASP A 103 8.07 3.23 0.68
CA ASP A 103 8.48 2.31 1.74
C ASP A 103 7.44 1.20 1.99
N GLY A 104 6.24 1.35 1.42
CA GLY A 104 5.15 0.38 1.55
C GLY A 104 4.14 0.49 0.41
N VAL A 105 3.51 -0.63 0.08
CA VAL A 105 2.41 -0.70 -0.89
C VAL A 105 1.21 -1.32 -0.21
N TYR A 106 0.12 -0.57 -0.12
CA TYR A 106 -1.17 -1.08 0.35
C TYR A 106 -2.14 -1.16 -0.82
N GLN A 107 -2.36 -2.40 -1.27
CA GLN A 107 -3.30 -2.72 -2.34
C GLN A 107 -4.45 -3.55 -1.79
N HIS A 108 -5.66 -3.00 -1.86
CA HIS A 108 -6.89 -3.73 -1.58
C HIS A 108 -7.78 -3.68 -2.82
N SER A 109 -7.84 -4.79 -3.55
CA SER A 109 -8.61 -4.92 -4.79
C SER A 109 -9.60 -6.09 -4.68
N ILE A 110 -10.85 -5.87 -5.09
CA ILE A 110 -11.72 -6.99 -5.46
C ILE A 110 -11.09 -7.69 -6.65
N GLN A 111 -10.82 -8.99 -6.51
CA GLN A 111 -10.32 -9.78 -7.61
C GLN A 111 -11.37 -9.87 -8.73
N GLU A 112 -11.18 -9.11 -9.79
CA GLU A 112 -11.35 -9.56 -11.18
C GLU A 112 -9.97 -9.57 -11.88
N ILE A 113 -8.93 -9.91 -11.12
CA ILE A 113 -7.54 -10.02 -11.60
C ILE A 113 -7.31 -11.42 -12.18
N GLU A 114 -8.19 -11.87 -13.07
CA GLU A 114 -7.94 -13.04 -13.93
C GLU A 114 -7.62 -12.62 -15.37
N LYS A 115 -7.98 -11.38 -15.76
CA LYS A 115 -7.88 -10.95 -17.16
C LYS A 115 -6.55 -10.29 -17.53
N TYR A 116 -5.78 -9.76 -16.57
CA TYR A 116 -4.56 -8.98 -16.86
C TYR A 116 -3.24 -9.74 -16.69
N TYR A 117 -3.21 -10.87 -15.97
CA TYR A 117 -1.97 -11.64 -15.76
C TYR A 117 -1.56 -12.55 -16.92
N ARG A 118 -2.34 -12.58 -18.02
CA ARG A 118 -2.04 -13.46 -19.17
C ARG A 118 -1.06 -12.88 -20.18
N THR A 119 -0.62 -11.62 -20.04
CA THR A 119 0.13 -10.92 -21.10
C THR A 119 1.48 -10.33 -20.69
N GLY A 120 1.99 -10.55 -19.47
CA GLY A 120 3.15 -9.75 -19.02
C GLY A 120 4.10 -10.38 -18.01
N PHE A 121 4.18 -11.71 -17.91
CA PHE A 121 5.32 -12.37 -17.26
C PHE A 121 5.97 -13.32 -18.27
N GLN A 122 6.89 -12.78 -19.05
CA GLN A 122 8.02 -13.49 -19.64
C GLN A 122 9.30 -12.81 -19.17
#